data_AF-A0A535N7G7-F1
#
_entry.id   AF-A0A535N7G7-F1
#
_cell.length_a   1.000
_cell.length_b   1.000
_cell.length_c   1.000
_cell.angle_alpha   90.00
_cell.angle_beta   90.00
_cell.angle_gamma   90.00
#
_symmetry.space_group_name_H-M   'P 1'
#
loop_
_entity.id
_entity.type
_entity.pdbx_description
1 polymer ?
#
loop_
_entity_poly.entity_id
_entity_poly.type
_entity_poly.pdbx_seq_one_letter_code
_entity_poly.pdbx_strand_id
1 'polypeptide(L)' 'MSGEDADWVELVESTVERAWDRWCYAQQQAVRAARVRVKPHVALAVAETAWCNYWTLLQEAERIKGPLAGGTLAARRP' A
#
# COMPACT_ATOMS: atom_id res chain seq x y z
N MET A 1 16.77 -17.39 -0.52
CA MET A 1 16.11 -16.50 0.46
C MET A 1 16.21 -17.15 1.81
N SER A 2 16.63 -16.42 2.83
CA SER A 2 16.50 -16.90 4.21
C SER A 2 15.02 -16.90 4.61
N GLY A 3 14.64 -17.66 5.65
CA GLY A 3 13.26 -17.62 6.17
C GLY A 3 12.83 -16.22 6.61
N GLU A 4 13.76 -15.46 7.18
CA GLU A 4 13.53 -14.07 7.62
C GLU A 4 13.24 -13.11 6.44
N ASP A 5 13.93 -13.29 5.31
CA ASP A 5 13.64 -12.49 4.09
C ASP A 5 12.23 -12.78 3.56
N ALA A 6 11.77 -14.04 3.65
CA ALA A 6 10.44 -14.44 3.19
C ALA A 6 9.33 -13.88 4.09
N ASP A 7 9.48 -13.98 5.41
CA ASP A 7 8.54 -13.43 6.39
C ASP A 7 8.43 -11.90 6.26
N TRP A 8 9.55 -11.23 6.00
CA TRP A 8 9.55 -9.79 5.76
C TRP A 8 8.86 -9.42 4.44
N VAL A 9 9.06 -10.19 3.36
CA VAL A 9 8.37 -9.97 2.08
C VAL A 9 6.86 -10.11 2.26
N GLU A 10 6.40 -11.14 2.98
CA GLU A 10 4.99 -11.36 3.27
C GLU A 10 4.38 -10.19 4.06
N LEU A 11 5.12 -9.65 5.05
CA LEU A 11 4.67 -8.49 5.81
C LEU A 11 4.51 -7.24 4.93
N VAL A 12 5.46 -7.00 4.02
CA VAL A 12 5.40 -5.90 3.07
C VAL A 12 4.18 -6.05 2.16
N GLU A 13 3.96 -7.24 1.60
CA GLU A 13 2.82 -7.53 0.73
C GLU A 13 1.48 -7.35 1.46
N SER A 14 1.38 -7.90 2.68
CA SER A 14 0.22 -7.73 3.55
C SER A 14 -0.05 -6.25 3.91
N THR A 15 0.98 -5.41 3.94
CA THR A 15 0.84 -3.98 4.23
C THR A 15 0.30 -3.22 3.02
N VAL A 16 0.79 -3.55 1.83
CA VAL A 16 0.28 -2.98 0.56
C VAL A 16 -1.18 -3.39 0.35
N GLU A 17 -1.52 -4.66 0.59
CA GLU A 17 -2.89 -5.16 0.49
C GLU A 17 -3.84 -4.42 1.46
N ARG A 18 -3.43 -4.22 2.71
CA ARG A 18 -4.21 -3.43 3.68
C ARG A 18 -4.41 -1.97 3.24
N ALA A 19 -3.44 -1.37 2.58
CA ALA A 19 -3.58 -0.02 2.03
C ALA A 19 -4.57 0.03 0.86
N TRP A 20 -4.55 -1.00 0.01
CA TRP A 20 -5.52 -1.19 -1.07
C TRP A 20 -6.96 -1.32 -0.54
N ASP A 21 -7.17 -2.17 0.48
CA ASP A 21 -8.49 -2.33 1.10
C ASP A 21 -9.02 -1.02 1.68
N ARG A 22 -8.15 -0.24 2.32
CA ARG A 22 -8.50 1.07 2.87
C ARG A 22 -8.92 2.04 1.76
N TRP A 23 -8.25 2.03 0.62
CA TRP A 23 -8.65 2.83 -0.53
C TRP A 23 -10.00 2.36 -1.09
N CYS A 24 -10.20 1.06 -1.30
CA CYS A 24 -11.48 0.50 -1.76
C CYS A 24 -12.64 0.93 -0.85
N TYR A 25 -12.45 0.86 0.47
CA TYR A 25 -13.44 1.33 1.44
C TYR A 25 -13.71 2.83 1.31
N ALA A 26 -12.65 3.66 1.25
CA ALA A 26 -12.79 5.10 1.10
C ALA A 26 -13.53 5.48 -0.20
N GLN A 27 -13.23 4.79 -1.30
CA GLN A 27 -13.90 4.98 -2.58
C GLN A 27 -15.38 4.63 -2.52
N GLN A 28 -15.75 3.53 -1.88
CA GLN A 28 -17.17 3.18 -1.65
C GLN A 28 -17.88 4.24 -0.81
N GLN A 29 -17.22 4.77 0.23
CA GLN A 29 -17.78 5.87 1.02
C GLN A 29 -17.93 7.15 0.20
N ALA A 30 -16.98 7.48 -0.67
CA ALA A 30 -17.07 8.63 -1.57
C ALA A 30 -18.26 8.51 -2.53
N VAL A 31 -18.45 7.34 -3.15
CA VAL A 31 -19.61 7.05 -4.01
C VAL A 31 -20.92 7.15 -3.22
N ARG A 32 -20.97 6.61 -2.01
CA ARG A 32 -22.15 6.71 -1.14
C ARG A 32 -22.45 8.17 -0.79
N ALA A 33 -21.45 8.93 -0.36
CA ALA A 33 -21.55 10.35 0.00
C ALA A 33 -22.06 11.20 -1.17
N ALA A 34 -21.62 10.91 -2.40
CA ALA A 34 -22.13 11.55 -3.61
C ALA A 34 -23.61 11.22 -3.85
N ARG A 35 -24.01 9.95 -3.71
CA ARG A 35 -25.40 9.51 -3.90
C ARG A 35 -26.37 10.15 -2.89
N VAL A 36 -25.97 10.23 -1.62
CA VAL A 36 -26.80 10.83 -0.57
C VAL A 36 -26.60 12.35 -0.41
N ARG A 37 -25.71 12.95 -1.21
CA ARG A 37 -25.36 14.38 -1.18
C ARG A 37 -24.85 14.89 0.17
N VAL A 38 -24.16 14.04 0.93
CA VAL A 38 -23.58 14.40 2.24
C VAL A 38 -22.07 14.54 2.10
N LYS A 39 -21.58 15.79 2.15
CA LYS A 39 -20.15 16.15 2.12
C LYS A 39 -19.29 15.32 1.13
N PRO A 40 -19.70 15.18 -0.15
CA PRO A 40 -19.00 14.32 -1.10
C PRO A 40 -17.54 14.73 -1.34
N HIS A 41 -17.23 16.02 -1.28
CA HIS A 41 -15.88 16.54 -1.44
C HIS A 41 -14.92 16.05 -0.34
N VAL A 42 -15.39 15.92 0.91
CA VAL A 42 -14.57 15.41 2.02
C VAL A 42 -14.28 13.92 1.82
N ALA A 43 -15.32 13.14 1.50
CA ALA A 43 -15.16 11.71 1.29
C ALA A 43 -14.26 11.41 0.07
N LEU A 44 -14.34 12.22 -0.98
CA LEU A 44 -13.45 12.14 -2.13
C LEU A 44 -12.00 12.46 -1.76
N ALA A 45 -11.74 13.54 -1.02
CA ALA A 45 -10.38 13.89 -0.56
C ALA A 45 -9.74 12.77 0.29
N VAL A 46 -10.53 12.07 1.09
CA VAL A 46 -10.07 10.89 1.86
C VAL A 46 -9.72 9.73 0.91
N ALA A 47 -10.53 9.47 -0.12
CA ALA A 47 -10.25 8.44 -1.11
C ALA A 47 -8.98 8.77 -1.93
N GLU A 48 -8.79 10.03 -2.33
CA GLU A 48 -7.58 10.49 -3.02
C GLU A 48 -6.33 10.32 -2.14
N THR A 49 -6.42 10.69 -0.86
CA THR A 49 -5.32 10.49 0.09
C THR A 49 -4.99 9.01 0.26
N ALA A 50 -6.01 8.15 0.39
CA ALA A 50 -5.81 6.70 0.50
C ALA A 50 -5.18 6.11 -0.77
N TRP A 51 -5.56 6.61 -1.95
CA TRP A 51 -4.96 6.24 -3.23
C TRP A 51 -3.47 6.57 -3.28
N CYS A 52 -3.11 7.81 -2.94
CA CYS A 52 -1.71 8.25 -2.91
C CYS A 52 -0.87 7.41 -1.93
N ASN A 53 -1.42 7.09 -0.77
CA ASN A 53 -0.74 6.26 0.22
C ASN A 53 -0.51 4.83 -0.30
N TYR A 54 -1.53 4.20 -0.88
CA TYR A 54 -1.41 2.89 -1.50
C TYR A 54 -0.34 2.89 -2.61
N TRP A 55 -0.41 3.87 -3.51
CA TRP A 55 0.51 3.97 -4.64
C TRP A 55 1.97 4.20 -4.22
N THR A 56 2.17 4.98 -3.16
CA THR A 56 3.50 5.18 -2.57
C THR A 56 4.02 3.87 -1.95
N LEU A 57 3.19 3.18 -1.16
CA LEU A 57 3.57 1.91 -0.56
C LEU A 57 3.87 0.82 -1.59
N LEU A 58 3.13 0.77 -2.69
CA LEU A 58 3.37 -0.18 -3.79
C LEU A 58 4.74 0.07 -4.44
N GLN A 59 5.03 1.32 -4.82
CA GLN A 59 6.32 1.68 -5.41
C GLN A 59 7.49 1.44 -4.45
N GLU A 60 7.32 1.77 -3.17
CA GLU A 60 8.33 1.45 -2.16
C GLU A 60 8.51 -0.06 -2.10
N ALA A 61 7.45 -0.84 -1.90
CA ALA A 61 7.49 -2.31 -1.82
C ALA A 61 8.22 -2.94 -3.02
N GLU A 62 7.93 -2.49 -4.25
CA GLU A 62 8.64 -2.93 -5.45
C GLU A 62 10.14 -2.62 -5.40
N ARG A 63 10.50 -1.40 -4.96
CA ARG A 63 11.90 -1.00 -4.82
C ARG A 63 12.66 -1.84 -3.79
N ILE A 64 12.03 -2.16 -2.66
CA ILE A 64 12.69 -2.91 -1.57
C ILE A 64 12.74 -4.42 -1.88
N LYS A 65 11.76 -4.95 -2.63
CA LYS A 65 11.76 -6.36 -3.07
C LYS A 65 12.73 -6.64 -4.22
N GLY A 66 13.02 -5.65 -5.07
CA GLY A 66 13.95 -5.80 -6.21
C GLY A 66 15.32 -6.39 -5.84
N PRO A 67 16.02 -5.87 -4.80
CA PRO A 67 17.30 -6.41 -4.33
C PRO A 67 17.24 -7.85 -3.78
N LEU A 68 16.10 -8.25 -3.20
CA LEU A 68 15.91 -9.58 -2.63
C LEU A 68 15.65 -10.64 -3.70
N ALA A 69 15.00 -10.26 -4.81
CA ALA A 69 14.83 -11.12 -5.98
C ALA A 69 16.15 -11.32 -6.78
N GLY A 70 17.09 -10.36 -6.69
CA GLY A 70 18.39 -10.39 -7.38
C GLY A 70 19.57 -10.94 -6.57
N GLY A 71 19.37 -11.39 -5.33
CA GLY A 71 20.40 -12.07 -4.54
C GLY A 71 21.56 -11.20 -4.04
N THR A 72 21.34 -9.92 -3.71
CA THR A 72 22.44 -9.04 -3.22
C THR A 72 22.07 -8.28 -1.94
N LEU A 73 21.87 -9.01 -0.84
CA LEU A 73 21.95 -8.47 0.53
C LEU A 73 23.08 -9.11 1.35
N ALA A 74 24.11 -9.65 0.69
CA ALA A 74 25.29 -10.20 1.35
C ALA A 74 26.36 -9.15 1.74
N ALA A 75 26.15 -7.85 1.52
CA ALA A 75 27.24 -6.86 1.59
C ALA A 75 26.94 -5.56 2.36
N ARG A 76 26.12 -5.59 3.42
CA ARG A 76 26.08 -4.48 4.39
C ARG A 76 26.24 -4.96 5.82
N ARG A 77 27.51 -5.07 6.24
CA ARG A 77 27.96 -4.92 7.64
C ARG A 77 28.47 -3.49 7.86
N PRO A 78 28.35 -2.98 9.09
CA PRO A 78 29.51 -2.87 9.97
C PRO A 78 29.52 -3.97 11.04
#